data_AF-A0A9X0BZK8-F1
#
_entry.id   AF-A0A9X0BZK8-F1
#
_cell.length_a   1.000
_cell.length_b   1.000
_cell.length_c   1.000
_cell.angle_alpha   90.00
_cell.angle_beta   90.00
_cell.angle_gamma   90.00
#
_symmetry.space_group_name_H-M   'P 1'
#
loop_
_entity.id
_entity.type
_entity.pdbx_description
1 polymer ?
#
loop_
_entity_poly.entity_id
_entity_poly.type
_entity_poly.pdbx_seq_one_letter_code
_entity_poly.pdbx_strand_id
1 'polypeptide(L)'
;MRASWLQGVFILLLSTRHGQAHSWVEQLTVIAPNGTFVGSPGYSRGNVLRSEHGFSDTKMTHLIPPNTRADVNLILPTDRMCMDSQLEQKQTAGSPRLQAKAGDPVALRYQENGHVTLPWNQPGKPPNRGTVYVYGTTQPKRREKFLDVHGAWTADGTGGDKRGVLLSKQNFDDGRCYQINSGNISQIRKEKYVHQANALMGADMWCQQDIQLPSTAPSGKLYTLYWVWDWPTLPGKDPTYPKGKAEIYTTCMDVEVVAHSPHVLASASEGYVANQDLNYAAIPSQFTHLDDVSSSSATTSPLLSASASSIPHQPQPDSLTLSSLTPHESPSPSALNLDTTAVPTESVTSSATALVTSVPQGPQPTSTLYLTSTQVVRILTVTEWLTTEKVIEKTVTVTAGGSAATPVSRHRLARRRWRE
;
A
#
# COMPACT_ATOMS: atom_id res chain seq x y z
N MET A 1 -50.21 -27.67 36.27
CA MET A 1 -49.67 -27.94 34.91
C MET A 1 -49.17 -26.61 34.36
N ARG A 2 -47.87 -26.54 34.06
CA ARG A 2 -47.15 -25.36 33.56
C ARG A 2 -47.16 -25.36 32.03
N ALA A 3 -47.30 -24.20 31.40
CA ALA A 3 -46.49 -23.79 30.24
C ALA A 3 -46.97 -22.42 29.72
N SER A 4 -46.32 -21.35 30.19
CA SER A 4 -46.36 -20.04 29.53
C SER A 4 -45.42 -20.08 28.33
N TRP A 5 -45.96 -19.88 27.13
CA TRP A 5 -45.19 -19.76 25.89
C TRP A 5 -44.63 -18.33 25.78
N LEU A 6 -43.37 -18.14 26.15
CA LEU A 6 -42.59 -16.97 25.76
C LEU A 6 -41.90 -17.30 24.43
N GLN A 7 -42.42 -16.78 23.32
CA GLN A 7 -41.68 -16.74 22.05
C GLN A 7 -40.55 -15.72 22.18
N GLY A 8 -39.34 -16.21 22.43
CA GLY A 8 -38.13 -15.40 22.39
C GLY A 8 -37.76 -15.07 20.95
N VAL A 9 -37.86 -13.79 20.57
CA VAL A 9 -37.27 -13.28 19.34
C VAL A 9 -35.76 -13.16 19.56
N PHE A 10 -34.99 -14.11 19.03
CA PHE A 10 -33.53 -14.04 19.02
C PHE A 10 -33.10 -13.12 17.86
N ILE A 11 -32.96 -11.82 18.11
CA ILE A 11 -32.30 -10.90 17.17
C ILE A 11 -30.81 -11.20 17.25
N LEU A 12 -30.32 -12.05 16.35
CA LEU A 12 -28.90 -12.22 16.10
C LEU A 12 -28.40 -10.91 15.48
N LEU A 13 -27.87 -10.01 16.31
CA LEU A 13 -27.06 -8.88 15.87
C LEU A 13 -25.79 -9.45 15.19
N LEU A 14 -25.89 -9.75 13.89
CA LEU A 14 -24.71 -9.84 13.04
C LEU A 14 -24.06 -8.46 13.07
N SER A 15 -23.13 -8.29 14.01
CA SER A 15 -22.18 -7.20 14.00
C SER A 15 -21.30 -7.45 12.78
N THR A 16 -21.73 -6.99 11.61
CA THR A 16 -20.88 -6.89 10.44
C THR A 16 -19.77 -5.94 10.83
N ARG A 17 -18.62 -6.52 11.21
CA ARG A 17 -17.37 -5.77 11.25
C ARG A 17 -17.11 -5.34 9.83
N HIS A 18 -17.67 -4.20 9.45
CA HIS A 18 -17.25 -3.48 8.27
C HIS A 18 -15.79 -3.14 8.53
N GLY A 19 -14.89 -3.98 8.02
CA GLY A 19 -13.49 -3.63 7.96
C GLY A 19 -13.43 -2.34 7.18
N GLN A 20 -13.11 -1.24 7.87
CA GLN A 20 -12.91 0.04 7.22
C GLN A 20 -11.74 -0.16 6.27
N ALA A 21 -12.01 -0.22 4.98
CA ALA A 21 -10.95 -0.30 4.01
C ALA A 21 -10.15 1.00 4.01
N HIS A 22 -8.86 0.87 3.77
CA HIS A 22 -7.92 1.96 3.62
C HIS A 22 -6.56 1.36 3.24
N SER A 23 -5.82 2.12 2.44
CA SER A 23 -4.41 1.91 2.19
C SER A 23 -3.82 3.24 1.71
N TRP A 24 -2.51 3.39 1.88
CA TRP A 24 -1.72 4.53 1.44
C TRP A 24 -0.27 4.07 1.24
N VAL A 25 0.53 4.89 0.55
CA VAL A 25 1.98 4.62 0.43
C VAL A 25 2.66 4.87 1.77
N GLU A 26 3.15 3.79 2.39
CA GLU A 26 3.89 3.79 3.65
C GLU A 26 5.34 4.24 3.44
N GLN A 27 5.95 3.86 2.32
CA GLN A 27 7.37 4.09 2.06
C GLN A 27 7.68 4.08 0.55
N LEU A 28 8.66 4.89 0.17
CA LEU A 28 9.28 4.88 -1.16
C LEU A 28 10.75 4.48 -1.04
N THR A 29 11.28 3.70 -1.99
CA THR A 29 12.71 3.34 -2.03
C THR A 29 13.21 3.22 -3.47
N VAL A 30 14.47 3.61 -3.73
CA VAL A 30 15.10 3.44 -5.04
C VAL A 30 15.42 1.97 -5.29
N ILE A 31 15.20 1.51 -6.52
CA ILE A 31 15.54 0.16 -6.98
C ILE A 31 16.82 0.22 -7.82
N ALA A 32 17.81 -0.56 -7.46
CA ALA A 32 19.05 -0.71 -8.22
C ALA A 32 18.84 -1.54 -9.50
N PRO A 33 19.78 -1.50 -10.47
CA PRO A 33 19.68 -2.25 -11.73
C PRO A 33 19.51 -3.77 -11.58
N ASN A 34 19.89 -4.33 -10.43
CA ASN A 34 19.72 -5.75 -10.11
C ASN A 34 18.37 -6.09 -9.45
N GLY A 35 17.51 -5.09 -9.20
CA GLY A 35 16.23 -5.25 -8.51
C GLY A 35 16.29 -5.11 -6.98
N THR A 36 17.46 -4.90 -6.37
CA THR A 36 17.56 -4.65 -4.91
C THR A 36 17.15 -3.22 -4.57
N PHE A 37 16.67 -3.01 -3.34
CA PHE A 37 16.46 -1.69 -2.79
C PHE A 37 17.77 -1.07 -2.32
N VAL A 38 17.96 0.20 -2.63
CA VAL A 38 19.15 0.96 -2.23
C VAL A 38 18.76 2.28 -1.60
N GLY A 39 19.63 2.73 -0.69
CA GLY A 39 19.53 4.04 -0.10
C GLY A 39 18.60 4.16 1.08
N SER A 40 18.34 5.42 1.45
CA SER A 40 17.41 5.74 2.53
C SER A 40 15.99 5.84 1.99
N PRO A 41 15.00 5.26 2.69
CA PRO A 41 13.61 5.37 2.28
C PRO A 41 13.11 6.82 2.36
N GLY A 42 12.16 7.14 1.49
CA GLY A 42 11.34 8.34 1.55
C GLY A 42 9.91 8.05 1.99
N TYR A 43 9.18 9.12 2.33
CA TYR A 43 7.83 9.02 2.88
C TYR A 43 6.88 10.03 2.22
N SER A 44 5.58 9.78 2.35
CA SER A 44 4.54 10.70 1.88
C SER A 44 4.52 12.01 2.68
N ARG A 45 3.92 13.06 2.10
CA ARG A 45 3.77 14.33 2.82
C ARG A 45 2.98 14.09 4.11
N GLY A 46 3.29 14.83 5.17
CA GLY A 46 2.55 14.72 6.43
C GLY A 46 2.51 13.31 7.04
N ASN A 47 3.46 12.43 6.67
CA ASN A 47 3.50 11.05 7.13
C ASN A 47 3.50 10.95 8.66
N VAL A 48 2.78 9.95 9.16
CA VAL A 48 2.78 9.57 10.58
C VAL A 48 3.17 8.11 10.64
N LEU A 49 4.38 7.82 11.14
CA LEU A 49 4.88 6.45 11.20
C LEU A 49 4.03 5.61 12.16
N ARG A 50 3.84 4.33 11.82
CA ARG A 50 3.08 3.38 12.65
C ARG A 50 3.68 3.18 14.05
N SER A 51 4.98 3.41 14.21
CA SER A 51 5.69 3.33 15.48
C SER A 51 5.48 4.55 16.38
N GLU A 52 4.93 5.65 15.85
CA GLU A 52 4.72 6.88 16.63
C GLU A 52 3.59 6.73 17.63
N HIS A 53 3.77 7.34 18.81
CA HIS A 53 2.73 7.35 19.82
C HIS A 53 1.49 8.11 19.31
N GLY A 54 0.33 7.46 19.40
CA GLY A 54 -0.93 8.01 18.91
C GLY A 54 -1.11 7.93 17.40
N PHE A 55 -0.37 7.06 16.70
CA PHE A 55 -0.72 6.66 15.33
C PHE A 55 -2.17 6.14 15.26
N SER A 56 -2.86 6.49 14.16
CA SER A 56 -4.14 5.90 13.78
C SER A 56 -4.27 5.94 12.25
N ASP A 57 -4.90 4.94 11.65
CA ASP A 57 -5.01 4.85 10.18
C ASP A 57 -5.73 6.07 9.58
N THR A 58 -6.64 6.69 10.32
CA THR A 58 -7.34 7.93 9.94
C THR A 58 -6.42 9.13 9.70
N LYS A 59 -5.21 9.14 10.28
CA LYS A 59 -4.22 10.20 10.06
C LYS A 59 -3.58 10.14 8.68
N MET A 60 -3.69 9.00 7.99
CA MET A 60 -3.11 8.77 6.66
C MET A 60 -4.13 8.41 5.59
N THR A 61 -5.38 8.12 5.98
CA THR A 61 -6.43 7.71 5.05
C THR A 61 -7.10 8.92 4.38
N HIS A 62 -6.92 9.06 3.06
CA HIS A 62 -7.69 9.99 2.23
C HIS A 62 -8.64 9.23 1.31
N LEU A 63 -9.94 9.26 1.61
CA LEU A 63 -10.98 8.54 0.88
C LEU A 63 -11.83 9.50 0.03
N ILE A 64 -12.01 9.15 -1.25
CA ILE A 64 -12.84 9.86 -2.22
C ILE A 64 -13.86 8.88 -2.82
N PRO A 65 -15.17 9.20 -2.81
CA PRO A 65 -15.82 10.21 -1.98
C PRO A 65 -15.67 9.88 -0.48
N PRO A 66 -15.59 10.89 0.43
CA PRO A 66 -15.56 10.65 1.86
C PRO A 66 -16.85 9.96 2.32
N ASN A 67 -16.74 9.11 3.35
CA ASN A 67 -17.88 8.37 3.92
C ASN A 67 -19.03 9.26 4.44
N THR A 68 -18.78 10.55 4.68
CA THR A 68 -19.80 11.53 5.08
C THR A 68 -20.68 12.01 3.92
N ARG A 69 -20.34 11.65 2.68
CA ARG A 69 -21.11 12.05 1.50
C ARG A 69 -22.40 11.24 1.40
N ALA A 70 -23.52 11.94 1.21
CA ALA A 70 -24.83 11.32 1.06
C ALA A 70 -24.90 10.38 -0.15
N ASP A 71 -24.30 10.79 -1.28
CA ASP A 71 -24.10 9.93 -2.44
C ASP A 71 -22.66 9.40 -2.47
N VAL A 72 -22.50 8.13 -2.06
CA VAL A 72 -21.21 7.41 -2.01
C VAL A 72 -20.65 7.05 -3.40
N ASN A 73 -21.34 7.41 -4.48
CA ASN A 73 -20.83 7.27 -5.85
C ASN A 73 -20.48 8.61 -6.50
N LEU A 74 -20.88 9.73 -5.89
CA LEU A 74 -20.65 11.06 -6.46
C LEU A 74 -19.25 11.57 -6.12
N ILE A 75 -18.39 11.71 -7.12
CA ILE A 75 -17.11 12.42 -7.03
C ILE A 75 -17.34 13.86 -7.50
N LEU A 76 -16.97 14.84 -6.67
CA LEU A 76 -17.20 16.25 -6.96
C LEU A 76 -15.98 16.87 -7.66
N PRO A 77 -16.16 17.84 -8.57
CA PRO A 77 -15.04 18.63 -9.13
C PRO A 77 -14.19 19.34 -8.07
N THR A 78 -14.75 19.53 -6.87
CA THR A 78 -14.04 20.15 -5.75
C THR A 78 -13.19 19.18 -4.94
N ASP A 79 -13.37 17.86 -5.10
CA ASP A 79 -12.60 16.83 -4.40
C ASP A 79 -11.12 16.97 -4.73
N ARG A 80 -10.30 16.87 -3.68
CA ARG A 80 -8.87 17.10 -3.79
C ARG A 80 -8.13 15.78 -3.91
N MET A 81 -7.09 15.77 -4.72
CA MET A 81 -6.18 14.65 -4.87
C MET A 81 -5.43 14.34 -3.57
N CYS A 82 -5.04 15.38 -2.82
CA CYS A 82 -4.29 15.23 -1.58
C CYS A 82 -5.16 15.49 -0.35
N MET A 83 -4.89 14.76 0.74
CA MET A 83 -5.49 15.07 2.04
C MET A 83 -5.00 16.42 2.58
N ASP A 84 -5.70 16.93 3.60
CA ASP A 84 -5.38 18.24 4.17
C ASP A 84 -3.95 18.34 4.75
N SER A 85 -3.41 17.26 5.34
CA SER A 85 -2.01 17.22 5.81
C SER A 85 -0.98 17.08 4.69
N GLN A 86 -1.42 16.84 3.44
CA GLN A 86 -0.57 16.59 2.27
C GLN A 86 -0.64 17.71 1.21
N LEU A 87 -1.28 18.84 1.54
CA LEU A 87 -1.42 19.97 0.60
C LEU A 87 -0.10 20.69 0.34
N GLU A 88 0.78 20.75 1.35
CA GLU A 88 2.10 21.35 1.22
C GLU A 88 3.13 20.30 0.82
N GLN A 89 4.07 20.67 -0.03
CA GLN A 89 5.28 19.88 -0.28
C GLN A 89 6.22 19.96 0.93
N LYS A 90 5.76 19.53 2.11
CA LYS A 90 6.51 19.54 3.37
C LYS A 90 6.48 18.16 3.99
N GLN A 91 7.61 17.75 4.53
CA GLN A 91 7.77 16.48 5.20
C GLN A 91 7.58 16.62 6.71
N THR A 92 7.07 15.55 7.33
CA THR A 92 7.08 15.41 8.78
C THR A 92 8.51 15.12 9.23
N ALA A 93 8.91 15.64 10.40
CA ALA A 93 10.19 15.31 11.00
C ALA A 93 10.34 13.77 11.15
N GLY A 94 11.51 13.23 10.80
CA GLY A 94 11.75 11.78 10.80
C GLY A 94 11.21 11.02 9.59
N SER A 95 10.49 11.69 8.68
CA SER A 95 9.94 11.12 7.44
C SER A 95 10.47 11.91 6.23
N PRO A 96 11.76 11.76 5.85
CA PRO A 96 12.34 12.54 4.75
C PRO A 96 11.72 12.22 3.38
N ARG A 97 11.95 13.10 2.40
CA ARG A 97 11.65 12.78 0.99
C ARG A 97 12.62 11.71 0.51
N LEU A 98 12.18 10.94 -0.48
CA LEU A 98 13.10 10.07 -1.21
C LEU A 98 14.06 10.94 -2.02
N GLN A 99 15.35 10.62 -2.02
CA GLN A 99 16.31 11.16 -2.97
C GLN A 99 16.52 10.13 -4.08
N ALA A 100 16.32 10.53 -5.32
CA ALA A 100 16.49 9.67 -6.49
C ALA A 100 16.94 10.49 -7.71
N LYS A 101 17.56 9.86 -8.69
CA LYS A 101 17.87 10.52 -9.97
C LYS A 101 16.69 10.46 -10.93
N ALA A 102 16.76 11.33 -11.92
CA ALA A 102 15.97 11.17 -13.13
C ALA A 102 16.28 9.80 -13.76
N GLY A 103 15.25 9.04 -14.12
CA GLY A 103 15.45 7.69 -14.66
C GLY A 103 15.75 6.61 -13.62
N ASP A 104 15.73 6.89 -12.32
CA ASP A 104 15.78 5.82 -11.32
C ASP A 104 14.42 5.12 -11.18
N PRO A 105 14.38 3.78 -11.10
CA PRO A 105 13.18 3.08 -10.69
C PRO A 105 12.95 3.23 -9.19
N VAL A 106 11.68 3.32 -8.78
CA VAL A 106 11.25 3.53 -7.40
C VAL A 106 10.15 2.56 -7.05
N ALA A 107 10.28 1.90 -5.90
CA ALA A 107 9.23 1.08 -5.30
C ALA A 107 8.36 1.94 -4.39
N LEU A 108 7.04 1.93 -4.59
CA LEU A 108 6.05 2.48 -3.68
C LEU A 108 5.42 1.33 -2.89
N ARG A 109 5.59 1.31 -1.57
CA ARG A 109 5.14 0.20 -0.72
C ARG A 109 3.94 0.60 0.13
N TYR A 110 2.98 -0.30 0.29
CA TYR A 110 1.73 -0.06 0.98
C TYR A 110 1.19 -1.34 1.64
N GLN A 111 0.36 -1.20 2.67
CA GLN A 111 -0.24 -2.36 3.33
C GLN A 111 -1.53 -2.80 2.65
N GLU A 112 -1.74 -4.11 2.61
CA GLU A 112 -2.90 -4.72 1.96
C GLU A 112 -4.14 -4.72 2.85
N ASN A 113 -3.98 -4.65 4.18
CA ASN A 113 -5.05 -4.52 5.18
C ASN A 113 -6.21 -5.53 5.04
N GLY A 114 -5.92 -6.73 4.54
CA GLY A 114 -6.87 -7.82 4.30
C GLY A 114 -7.57 -7.75 2.93
N HIS A 115 -7.35 -6.71 2.13
CA HIS A 115 -7.99 -6.52 0.82
C HIS A 115 -7.46 -7.50 -0.24
N VAL A 116 -6.26 -8.03 -0.03
CA VAL A 116 -5.64 -9.04 -0.91
C VAL A 116 -5.86 -10.44 -0.37
N THR A 117 -5.59 -10.67 0.91
CA THR A 117 -5.62 -12.03 1.49
C THR A 117 -7.00 -12.48 1.97
N LEU A 118 -7.92 -11.55 2.22
CA LEU A 118 -9.31 -11.82 2.60
C LEU A 118 -10.31 -11.15 1.64
N PRO A 119 -10.20 -11.41 0.32
CA PRO A 119 -10.92 -10.66 -0.69
C PRO A 119 -12.44 -10.86 -0.66
N TRP A 120 -12.90 -11.91 0.03
CA TRP A 120 -14.31 -12.28 0.14
C TRP A 120 -15.01 -11.56 1.30
N ASN A 121 -14.29 -10.80 2.13
CA ASN A 121 -14.87 -10.07 3.25
C ASN A 121 -15.81 -8.95 2.81
N GLN A 122 -15.65 -8.46 1.58
CA GLN A 122 -16.48 -7.40 1.01
C GLN A 122 -17.05 -7.88 -0.34
N PRO A 123 -18.36 -8.16 -0.42
CA PRO A 123 -19.01 -8.54 -1.66
C PRO A 123 -18.85 -7.47 -2.76
N GLY A 124 -18.76 -7.92 -4.02
CA GLY A 124 -18.77 -7.00 -5.16
C GLY A 124 -17.46 -6.25 -5.43
N LYS A 125 -16.40 -6.53 -4.69
CA LYS A 125 -15.05 -5.98 -4.96
C LYS A 125 -14.44 -6.59 -6.22
N PRO A 126 -13.59 -5.83 -6.94
CA PRO A 126 -13.01 -6.29 -8.19
C PRO A 126 -12.04 -7.47 -7.98
N PRO A 127 -11.97 -8.40 -8.94
CA PRO A 127 -11.16 -9.62 -8.82
C PRO A 127 -9.65 -9.33 -8.71
N ASN A 128 -9.18 -8.22 -9.29
CA ASN A 128 -7.79 -7.76 -9.22
C ASN A 128 -7.46 -6.95 -7.95
N ARG A 129 -8.39 -6.87 -7.00
CA ARG A 129 -8.27 -6.09 -5.75
C ARG A 129 -8.18 -4.59 -5.97
N GLY A 130 -8.61 -4.12 -7.13
CA GLY A 130 -8.58 -2.72 -7.51
C GLY A 130 -7.35 -2.40 -8.33
N THR A 131 -7.36 -1.22 -8.92
CA THR A 131 -6.30 -0.75 -9.80
C THR A 131 -5.63 0.44 -9.16
N VAL A 132 -4.31 0.44 -9.19
CA VAL A 132 -3.48 1.50 -8.66
C VAL A 132 -2.83 2.28 -9.80
N TYR A 133 -2.98 3.58 -9.75
CA TYR A 133 -2.44 4.53 -10.71
C TYR A 133 -1.43 5.41 -10.00
N VAL A 134 -0.30 5.66 -10.67
CA VAL A 134 0.69 6.62 -10.18
C VAL A 134 0.84 7.71 -11.22
N TYR A 135 0.57 8.94 -10.82
CA TYR A 135 0.75 10.13 -11.63
C TYR A 135 1.97 10.92 -11.16
N GLY A 136 2.62 11.64 -12.07
CA GLY A 136 3.82 12.42 -11.78
C GLY A 136 3.79 13.83 -12.36
N THR A 137 4.35 14.81 -11.65
CA THR A 137 4.49 16.20 -12.14
C THR A 137 5.61 16.98 -11.44
N THR A 138 6.17 17.97 -12.13
CA THR A 138 7.04 19.01 -11.55
C THR A 138 6.30 20.31 -11.21
N GLN A 139 5.00 20.39 -11.54
CA GLN A 139 4.17 21.58 -11.41
C GLN A 139 2.89 21.28 -10.60
N PRO A 140 2.99 20.72 -9.38
CA PRO A 140 1.81 20.36 -8.60
C PRO A 140 1.03 21.62 -8.18
N LYS A 141 -0.30 21.52 -8.13
CA LYS A 141 -1.12 22.54 -7.47
C LYS A 141 -1.31 22.17 -6.00
N ARG A 142 -1.18 23.16 -5.10
CA ARG A 142 -1.43 22.99 -3.64
C ARG A 142 -2.77 22.32 -3.33
N ARG A 143 -3.81 22.62 -4.11
CA ARG A 143 -5.18 22.06 -3.96
C ARG A 143 -5.60 21.33 -5.23
N GLU A 144 -4.69 20.51 -5.77
CA GLU A 144 -4.92 19.70 -6.98
C GLU A 144 -6.26 18.97 -6.89
N LYS A 145 -7.07 19.08 -7.95
CA LYS A 145 -8.38 18.43 -8.00
C LYS A 145 -8.22 17.01 -8.48
N PHE A 146 -8.97 16.11 -7.87
CA PHE A 146 -8.91 14.70 -8.22
C PHE A 146 -9.24 14.47 -9.71
N LEU A 147 -10.33 15.08 -10.19
CA LEU A 147 -10.81 14.94 -11.57
C LEU A 147 -9.96 15.71 -12.61
N ASP A 148 -9.08 16.62 -12.20
CA ASP A 148 -8.13 17.28 -13.12
C ASP A 148 -6.93 16.37 -13.46
N VAL A 149 -6.74 15.29 -12.68
CA VAL A 149 -5.59 14.37 -12.79
C VAL A 149 -6.05 12.95 -13.11
N HIS A 150 -6.85 12.34 -12.24
CA HIS A 150 -7.24 10.93 -12.37
C HIS A 150 -8.14 10.71 -13.58
N GLY A 151 -7.70 9.84 -14.49
CA GLY A 151 -8.33 9.63 -15.79
C GLY A 151 -8.15 10.77 -16.81
N ALA A 152 -7.61 11.92 -16.42
CA ALA A 152 -7.34 13.06 -17.31
C ALA A 152 -5.89 13.07 -17.82
N TRP A 153 -4.92 12.83 -16.95
CA TRP A 153 -3.51 12.76 -17.32
C TRP A 153 -3.20 11.41 -17.99
N THR A 154 -2.51 11.47 -19.12
CA THR A 154 -2.15 10.32 -19.95
C THR A 154 -0.65 10.05 -19.87
N ALA A 155 -0.23 8.85 -20.27
CA ALA A 155 1.18 8.44 -20.20
C ALA A 155 2.09 9.27 -21.13
N ASP A 156 1.57 9.71 -22.27
CA ASP A 156 2.26 10.56 -23.24
C ASP A 156 2.30 12.05 -22.85
N GLY A 157 1.67 12.42 -21.71
CA GLY A 157 1.62 13.79 -21.21
C GLY A 157 0.76 14.75 -22.02
N THR A 158 -0.10 14.25 -22.92
CA THR A 158 -0.97 15.10 -23.75
C THR A 158 -2.34 15.36 -23.14
N GLY A 159 -2.76 14.52 -22.18
CA GLY A 159 -4.03 14.57 -21.49
C GLY A 159 -4.14 15.65 -20.40
N GLY A 160 -5.38 15.94 -20.03
CA GLY A 160 -5.72 16.95 -19.02
C GLY A 160 -5.12 18.31 -19.34
N ASP A 161 -4.48 18.92 -18.35
CA ASP A 161 -3.82 20.23 -18.49
C ASP A 161 -2.31 20.14 -18.81
N LYS A 162 -1.82 18.94 -19.20
CA LYS A 162 -0.45 18.70 -19.69
C LYS A 162 0.67 19.01 -18.70
N ARG A 163 0.36 19.21 -17.41
CA ARG A 163 1.37 19.45 -16.37
C ARG A 163 2.02 18.17 -15.86
N GLY A 164 1.44 17.02 -16.15
CA GLY A 164 1.95 15.75 -15.66
C GLY A 164 1.54 14.58 -16.52
N VAL A 165 1.92 13.39 -16.05
CA VAL A 165 1.82 12.14 -16.79
C VAL A 165 1.29 11.02 -15.90
N LEU A 166 0.69 10.01 -16.50
CA LEU A 166 0.49 8.70 -15.87
C LEU A 166 1.81 7.92 -15.99
N LEU A 167 2.43 7.59 -14.85
CA LEU A 167 3.69 6.85 -14.80
C LEU A 167 3.50 5.34 -14.76
N SER A 168 2.41 4.86 -14.15
CA SER A 168 2.12 3.43 -14.11
C SER A 168 0.65 3.17 -13.76
N LYS A 169 0.18 2.00 -14.19
CA LYS A 169 -1.14 1.44 -13.88
C LYS A 169 -0.97 -0.04 -13.60
N GLN A 170 -1.27 -0.48 -12.38
CA GLN A 170 -1.08 -1.86 -11.95
C GLN A 170 -2.26 -2.35 -11.09
N ASN A 171 -2.34 -3.65 -10.86
CA ASN A 171 -3.26 -4.19 -9.86
C ASN A 171 -2.76 -3.84 -8.44
N PHE A 172 -3.67 -3.64 -7.49
CA PHE A 172 -3.30 -3.42 -6.10
C PHE A 172 -2.59 -4.63 -5.50
N ASP A 173 -3.03 -5.83 -5.88
CA ASP A 173 -2.37 -7.08 -5.58
C ASP A 173 -1.16 -7.30 -6.51
N ASP A 174 0.05 -7.20 -5.96
CA ASP A 174 1.31 -7.40 -6.68
C ASP A 174 1.68 -8.88 -6.89
N GLY A 175 0.85 -9.81 -6.40
CA GLY A 175 1.05 -11.25 -6.49
C GLY A 175 2.02 -11.85 -5.46
N ARG A 176 2.68 -11.03 -4.65
CA ARG A 176 3.66 -11.43 -3.61
C ARG A 176 3.18 -11.10 -2.19
N CYS A 177 2.57 -9.94 -1.99
CA CYS A 177 2.24 -9.42 -0.67
C CYS A 177 1.18 -10.23 0.07
N TYR A 178 1.19 -10.12 1.40
CA TYR A 178 0.21 -10.76 2.27
C TYR A 178 0.21 -10.14 3.66
N GLN A 179 -0.96 -10.05 4.26
CA GLN A 179 -1.15 -9.96 5.70
C GLN A 179 -1.33 -11.36 6.28
N ILE A 180 -0.72 -11.65 7.42
CA ILE A 180 -0.90 -12.92 8.13
C ILE A 180 -2.33 -13.02 8.66
N ASN A 181 -3.05 -14.05 8.22
CA ASN A 181 -4.35 -14.44 8.73
C ASN A 181 -4.66 -15.90 8.38
N SER A 182 -5.88 -16.36 8.69
CA SER A 182 -6.33 -17.73 8.43
C SER A 182 -6.86 -17.98 7.02
N GLY A 183 -6.81 -16.99 6.11
CA GLY A 183 -7.26 -17.14 4.73
C GLY A 183 -6.25 -17.90 3.87
N ASN A 184 -6.75 -18.69 2.91
CA ASN A 184 -5.92 -19.53 2.04
C ASN A 184 -4.84 -18.74 1.27
N ILE A 185 -5.16 -17.52 0.81
CA ILE A 185 -4.20 -16.68 0.07
C ILE A 185 -3.02 -16.31 0.99
N SER A 186 -3.30 -15.92 2.23
CA SER A 186 -2.26 -15.61 3.23
C SER A 186 -1.37 -16.82 3.49
N GLN A 187 -1.96 -17.99 3.75
CA GLN A 187 -1.21 -19.22 4.04
C GLN A 187 -0.30 -19.62 2.87
N ILE A 188 -0.83 -19.65 1.64
CA ILE A 188 -0.06 -20.00 0.44
C ILE A 188 1.07 -19.00 0.19
N ARG A 189 0.80 -17.70 0.32
CA ARG A 189 1.82 -16.67 0.06
C ARG A 189 2.89 -16.63 1.12
N LYS A 190 2.55 -16.84 2.39
CA LYS A 190 3.52 -16.95 3.48
C LYS A 190 4.50 -18.10 3.25
N GLU A 191 4.01 -19.24 2.77
CA GLU A 191 4.86 -20.40 2.44
C GLU A 191 5.73 -20.15 1.20
N LYS A 192 5.19 -19.47 0.19
CA LYS A 192 5.88 -19.22 -1.08
C LYS A 192 6.88 -18.06 -1.02
N TYR A 193 6.54 -17.00 -0.29
CA TYR A 193 7.25 -15.72 -0.23
C TYR A 193 7.70 -15.46 1.21
N VAL A 194 8.57 -16.36 1.68
CA VAL A 194 9.16 -16.27 3.02
C VAL A 194 10.09 -15.06 3.09
N HIS A 195 9.96 -14.26 4.14
CA HIS A 195 10.88 -13.18 4.48
C HIS A 195 11.16 -13.17 5.98
N GLN A 196 12.24 -12.51 6.37
CA GLN A 196 12.52 -12.25 7.78
C GLN A 196 11.66 -11.08 8.26
N ALA A 197 10.84 -11.32 9.29
CA ALA A 197 10.07 -10.27 9.94
C ALA A 197 11.00 -9.19 10.52
N ASN A 198 10.61 -7.91 10.39
CA ASN A 198 11.39 -6.77 10.87
C ASN A 198 10.48 -5.72 11.52
N ALA A 199 11.07 -4.68 12.12
CA ALA A 199 10.30 -3.65 12.81
C ALA A 199 9.40 -2.80 11.88
N LEU A 200 9.71 -2.77 10.58
CA LEU A 200 8.97 -1.97 9.60
C LEU A 200 7.67 -2.67 9.19
N MET A 201 7.75 -3.92 8.72
CA MET A 201 6.60 -4.64 8.18
C MET A 201 6.01 -5.68 9.13
N GLY A 202 6.69 -5.95 10.24
CA GLY A 202 6.35 -7.08 11.10
C GLY A 202 6.50 -8.39 10.33
N ALA A 203 5.55 -9.31 10.54
CA ALA A 203 5.50 -10.60 9.88
C ALA A 203 4.68 -10.59 8.57
N ASP A 204 4.12 -9.43 8.22
CA ASP A 204 3.39 -9.23 6.97
C ASP A 204 4.37 -8.85 5.85
N MET A 205 3.98 -9.15 4.61
CA MET A 205 4.66 -8.67 3.41
C MET A 205 3.84 -7.54 2.79
N TRP A 206 4.39 -6.33 2.79
CA TRP A 206 3.75 -5.17 2.16
C TRP A 206 3.61 -5.36 0.65
N CYS A 207 2.53 -4.81 0.10
CA CYS A 207 2.35 -4.70 -1.34
C CYS A 207 3.19 -3.59 -1.93
N GLN A 208 3.39 -3.66 -3.24
CA GLN A 208 4.33 -2.81 -3.94
C GLN A 208 3.89 -2.48 -5.37
N GLN A 209 4.14 -1.24 -5.75
CA GLN A 209 4.10 -0.78 -7.12
C GLN A 209 5.44 -0.13 -7.50
N ASP A 210 6.12 -0.72 -8.46
CA ASP A 210 7.36 -0.21 -9.03
C ASP A 210 7.05 0.76 -10.17
N ILE A 211 7.73 1.91 -10.18
CA ILE A 211 7.56 2.96 -11.18
C ILE A 211 8.92 3.42 -11.71
N GLN A 212 8.92 3.94 -12.92
CA GLN A 212 10.07 4.65 -13.49
C GLN A 212 9.90 6.15 -13.27
N LEU A 213 10.86 6.81 -12.61
CA LEU A 213 10.91 8.28 -12.68
C LEU A 213 11.29 8.70 -14.10
N PRO A 214 10.70 9.78 -14.65
CA PRO A 214 11.08 10.24 -15.98
C PRO A 214 12.58 10.54 -16.05
N SER A 215 13.24 10.08 -17.11
CA SER A 215 14.64 10.41 -17.40
C SER A 215 14.86 11.91 -17.64
N THR A 216 13.79 12.65 -17.93
CA THR A 216 13.77 14.10 -18.12
C THR A 216 13.43 14.88 -16.85
N ALA A 217 13.24 14.21 -15.71
CA ALA A 217 12.94 14.89 -14.45
C ALA A 217 14.11 15.85 -14.08
N PRO A 218 13.84 17.14 -13.87
CA PRO A 218 14.89 18.13 -13.67
C PRO A 218 15.53 17.97 -12.30
N SER A 219 16.85 17.80 -12.29
CA SER A 219 17.63 17.78 -11.04
C SER A 219 17.51 19.10 -10.27
N GLY A 220 17.56 19.01 -8.93
CA GLY A 220 17.40 20.15 -8.02
C GLY A 220 15.95 20.60 -7.84
N LYS A 221 14.98 19.87 -8.42
CA LYS A 221 13.55 20.13 -8.25
C LYS A 221 12.86 18.95 -7.57
N LEU A 222 11.73 19.25 -6.95
CA LEU A 222 10.82 18.23 -6.45
C LEU A 222 10.00 17.66 -7.61
N TYR A 223 9.83 16.35 -7.59
CA TYR A 223 8.93 15.63 -8.45
C TYR A 223 7.80 15.04 -7.61
N THR A 224 6.58 15.55 -7.79
CA THR A 224 5.40 15.09 -7.04
C THR A 224 4.86 13.82 -7.66
N LEU A 225 4.52 12.86 -6.80
CA LEU A 225 3.79 11.66 -7.16
C LEU A 225 2.40 11.66 -6.50
N TYR A 226 1.39 11.27 -7.25
CA TYR A 226 0.05 10.99 -6.76
C TYR A 226 -0.24 9.51 -6.95
N TRP A 227 -0.39 8.79 -5.85
CA TRP A 227 -0.80 7.38 -5.84
C TRP A 227 -2.31 7.33 -5.63
N VAL A 228 -3.02 6.60 -6.49
CA VAL A 228 -4.48 6.48 -6.49
C VAL A 228 -4.87 5.02 -6.58
N TRP A 229 -5.59 4.50 -5.59
CA TRP A 229 -6.13 3.15 -5.61
C TRP A 229 -7.64 3.18 -5.78
N ASP A 230 -8.10 2.77 -6.96
CA ASP A 230 -9.51 2.60 -7.29
C ASP A 230 -9.97 1.19 -6.87
N TRP A 231 -10.88 1.12 -5.89
CA TRP A 231 -11.39 -0.13 -5.34
C TRP A 231 -12.91 -0.16 -5.16
N PRO A 232 -13.67 0.04 -6.26
CA PRO A 232 -15.12 0.21 -6.19
C PRO A 232 -15.83 -1.09 -5.77
N THR A 233 -17.07 -0.93 -5.30
CA THR A 233 -18.02 -2.03 -5.16
C THR A 233 -18.99 -2.03 -6.34
N LEU A 234 -19.12 -3.16 -7.04
CA LEU A 234 -20.02 -3.29 -8.18
C LEU A 234 -21.51 -3.14 -7.77
N PRO A 235 -22.34 -2.47 -8.59
CA PRO A 235 -23.77 -2.40 -8.37
C PRO A 235 -24.44 -3.78 -8.27
N GLY A 236 -25.43 -3.90 -7.39
CA GLY A 236 -26.19 -5.13 -7.19
C GLY A 236 -25.42 -6.31 -6.59
N LYS A 237 -24.18 -6.12 -6.13
CA LYS A 237 -23.36 -7.19 -5.52
C LYS A 237 -23.30 -7.14 -4.00
N ASP A 238 -23.38 -5.95 -3.42
CA ASP A 238 -23.45 -5.74 -1.97
C ASP A 238 -24.83 -5.14 -1.63
N PRO A 239 -25.66 -5.81 -0.80
CA PRO A 239 -26.95 -5.27 -0.37
C PRO A 239 -26.87 -3.92 0.34
N THR A 240 -25.73 -3.60 0.97
CA THR A 240 -25.47 -2.30 1.61
C THR A 240 -25.32 -1.19 0.58
N TYR A 241 -24.80 -1.54 -0.60
CA TYR A 241 -24.53 -0.62 -1.70
C TYR A 241 -25.22 -1.12 -2.98
N PRO A 242 -26.57 -1.08 -3.06
CA PRO A 242 -27.31 -1.64 -4.18
C PRO A 242 -26.97 -0.96 -5.51
N LYS A 243 -26.57 0.33 -5.47
CA LYS A 243 -26.09 1.10 -6.63
C LYS A 243 -24.57 1.05 -6.82
N GLY A 244 -23.87 0.22 -6.06
CA GLY A 244 -22.41 0.20 -5.98
C GLY A 244 -21.88 1.30 -5.06
N LYS A 245 -20.56 1.34 -4.94
CA LYS A 245 -19.82 2.33 -4.14
C LYS A 245 -18.55 2.73 -4.88
N ALA A 246 -18.35 4.03 -5.09
CA ALA A 246 -17.04 4.56 -5.43
C ALA A 246 -16.17 4.56 -4.17
N GLU A 247 -14.97 4.05 -4.29
CA GLU A 247 -14.06 3.91 -3.15
C GLU A 247 -12.64 4.03 -3.65
N ILE A 248 -12.06 5.21 -3.42
CA ILE A 248 -10.78 5.61 -3.99
C ILE A 248 -9.90 6.15 -2.87
N TYR A 249 -8.72 5.57 -2.71
CA TYR A 249 -7.73 6.02 -1.73
C TYR A 249 -6.59 6.72 -2.44
N THR A 250 -6.11 7.81 -1.87
CA THR A 250 -5.05 8.60 -2.50
C THR A 250 -3.93 8.96 -1.53
N THR A 251 -2.73 9.12 -2.05
CA THR A 251 -1.55 9.56 -1.29
C THR A 251 -0.72 10.49 -2.14
N CYS A 252 -0.32 11.64 -1.58
CA CYS A 252 0.56 12.59 -2.23
C CYS A 252 1.94 12.60 -1.57
N MET A 253 2.98 12.52 -2.40
CA MET A 253 4.37 12.44 -1.97
C MET A 253 5.28 13.21 -2.93
N ASP A 254 6.51 13.48 -2.50
CA ASP A 254 7.50 14.19 -3.31
C ASP A 254 8.83 13.44 -3.27
N VAL A 255 9.45 13.34 -4.44
CA VAL A 255 10.82 12.88 -4.63
C VAL A 255 11.72 14.09 -4.84
N GLU A 256 12.84 14.14 -4.15
CA GLU A 256 13.92 15.08 -4.42
C GLU A 256 14.80 14.53 -5.54
N VAL A 257 14.74 15.18 -6.71
CA VAL A 257 15.51 14.74 -7.87
C VAL A 257 16.93 15.25 -7.77
N VAL A 258 17.88 14.36 -7.53
CA VAL A 258 19.30 14.71 -7.29
C VAL A 258 20.16 14.43 -8.53
N ALA A 259 21.25 15.19 -8.70
CA ALA A 259 22.13 15.06 -9.86
C ALA A 259 23.05 13.83 -9.74
N HIS A 260 23.49 13.56 -8.52
CA HIS A 260 24.39 12.45 -8.19
C HIS A 260 23.67 11.51 -7.24
N SER A 261 23.93 10.22 -7.38
CA SER A 261 23.27 9.21 -6.55
C SER A 261 23.98 9.27 -5.21
N PRO A 262 23.29 9.51 -4.10
CA PRO A 262 23.89 9.36 -2.78
C PRO A 262 24.17 7.87 -2.47
N HIS A 263 23.82 6.95 -3.37
CA HIS A 263 23.93 5.52 -3.18
C HIS A 263 24.93 4.93 -4.18
N VAL A 264 25.97 4.28 -3.65
CA VAL A 264 26.97 3.57 -4.45
C VAL A 264 26.31 2.36 -5.07
N LEU A 265 25.87 2.49 -6.33
CA LEU A 265 25.57 1.36 -7.19
C LEU A 265 26.91 0.74 -7.57
N ALA A 266 27.51 -0.05 -6.67
CA ALA A 266 28.65 -0.89 -7.02
C ALA A 266 28.24 -1.71 -8.24
N SER A 267 29.04 -1.71 -9.32
CA SER A 267 28.76 -2.29 -10.64
C SER A 267 27.80 -3.48 -10.57
N ALA A 268 26.50 -3.17 -10.54
CA ALA A 268 25.48 -4.17 -10.29
C ALA A 268 25.20 -4.84 -11.61
N SER A 269 25.03 -6.16 -11.60
CA SER A 269 24.54 -6.86 -12.79
C SER A 269 23.22 -6.21 -13.23
N GLU A 270 23.12 -5.83 -14.49
CA GLU A 270 21.86 -5.37 -15.06
C GLU A 270 20.88 -6.55 -15.14
N GLY A 271 19.64 -6.31 -14.72
CA GLY A 271 18.57 -7.30 -14.71
C GLY A 271 18.29 -7.90 -13.33
N TYR A 272 17.03 -8.29 -13.11
CA TYR A 272 16.58 -8.78 -11.81
C TYR A 272 17.34 -10.05 -11.37
N VAL A 273 17.96 -10.01 -10.20
CA VAL A 273 18.63 -11.18 -9.60
C VAL A 273 17.62 -12.02 -8.82
N ALA A 274 17.55 -13.32 -9.05
CA ALA A 274 16.64 -14.20 -8.30
C ALA A 274 17.07 -14.37 -6.82
N ASN A 275 16.14 -14.77 -5.96
CA ASN A 275 16.39 -15.14 -4.54
C ASN A 275 17.01 -14.02 -3.67
N GLN A 276 16.71 -12.76 -3.99
CA GLN A 276 17.03 -11.62 -3.12
C GLN A 276 16.16 -11.64 -1.85
N ASP A 277 16.61 -10.94 -0.80
CA ASP A 277 15.79 -10.69 0.39
C ASP A 277 14.54 -9.89 -0.02
N LEU A 278 13.37 -10.49 0.14
CA LEU A 278 12.08 -9.91 -0.25
C LEU A 278 11.73 -8.65 0.55
N ASN A 279 12.39 -8.40 1.69
CA ASN A 279 12.26 -7.13 2.40
C ASN A 279 12.82 -5.94 1.60
N TYR A 280 13.74 -6.21 0.67
CA TYR A 280 14.57 -5.24 -0.04
C TYR A 280 14.64 -5.52 -1.55
N ALA A 281 13.57 -6.03 -2.15
CA ALA A 281 13.57 -6.41 -3.56
C ALA A 281 12.35 -5.90 -4.31
N ALA A 282 12.58 -5.53 -5.57
CA ALA A 282 11.55 -5.23 -6.55
C ALA A 282 10.57 -6.39 -6.78
N ILE A 283 9.43 -6.11 -7.41
CA ILE A 283 8.55 -7.15 -7.94
C ILE A 283 9.05 -7.51 -9.34
N PRO A 284 9.52 -8.74 -9.60
CA PRO A 284 10.19 -9.09 -10.86
C PRO A 284 9.36 -8.73 -12.10
N SER A 285 8.05 -9.01 -12.06
CA SER A 285 7.14 -8.72 -13.18
C SER A 285 6.84 -7.25 -13.38
N GLN A 286 7.06 -6.39 -12.37
CA GLN A 286 6.91 -4.95 -12.52
C GLN A 286 8.25 -4.32 -12.94
N PHE A 287 9.35 -4.79 -12.36
CA PHE A 287 10.71 -4.35 -12.67
C PHE A 287 11.11 -4.55 -14.14
N THR A 288 10.67 -5.63 -14.78
CA THR A 288 10.95 -5.86 -16.21
C THR A 288 10.08 -5.02 -17.15
N HIS A 289 9.07 -4.32 -16.62
CA HIS A 289 8.05 -3.58 -17.39
C HIS A 289 7.84 -2.16 -16.85
N LEU A 290 8.92 -1.53 -16.35
CA LEU A 290 8.87 -0.19 -15.74
C LEU A 290 8.39 0.91 -16.69
N ASP A 291 8.68 0.77 -17.99
CA ASP A 291 8.25 1.72 -19.03
C ASP A 291 6.89 1.37 -19.65
N ASP A 292 6.36 0.19 -19.34
CA ASP A 292 5.07 -0.24 -19.87
C ASP A 292 3.97 0.33 -18.96
N VAL A 293 3.50 1.53 -19.29
CA VAL A 293 2.16 1.99 -18.88
C VAL A 293 1.14 1.21 -19.71
N SER A 294 1.18 -0.11 -19.56
CA SER A 294 0.42 -1.03 -20.39
C SER A 294 -1.05 -0.73 -20.22
N SER A 295 -1.76 -0.71 -21.34
CA SER A 295 -3.21 -0.80 -21.39
C SER A 295 -3.64 -2.23 -21.01
N SER A 296 -3.13 -2.77 -19.90
CA SER A 296 -3.32 -4.16 -19.50
C SER A 296 -4.79 -4.39 -19.12
N SER A 297 -5.51 -4.90 -20.13
CA SER A 297 -6.82 -5.54 -20.12
C SER A 297 -7.82 -5.01 -19.09
N ALA A 298 -8.36 -3.83 -19.38
CA ALA A 298 -9.69 -3.51 -18.91
C ALA A 298 -10.66 -4.52 -19.53
N THR A 299 -11.08 -5.54 -18.78
CA THR A 299 -12.41 -6.09 -19.04
C THR A 299 -13.38 -4.94 -18.77
N THR A 300 -13.98 -4.47 -19.86
CA THR A 300 -14.95 -3.37 -19.93
C THR A 300 -15.88 -3.37 -18.73
N SER A 301 -15.57 -2.53 -17.74
CA SER A 301 -16.56 -2.06 -16.78
C SER A 301 -17.13 -0.77 -17.36
N PRO A 302 -18.46 -0.61 -17.43
CA PRO A 302 -19.06 0.54 -18.08
C PRO A 302 -18.70 1.80 -17.29
N LEU A 303 -18.01 2.73 -17.95
CA LEU A 303 -18.02 4.13 -17.55
C LEU A 303 -19.49 4.53 -17.41
N LEU A 304 -19.90 4.95 -16.21
CA LEU A 304 -21.12 5.73 -16.06
C LEU A 304 -20.85 7.07 -16.74
N SER A 305 -21.28 7.19 -17.99
CA SER A 305 -21.31 8.47 -18.72
C SER A 305 -22.01 9.50 -17.86
N ALA A 306 -21.25 10.48 -17.38
CA ALA A 306 -21.80 11.73 -16.88
C ALA A 306 -22.54 12.40 -18.04
N SER A 307 -23.87 12.35 -18.03
CA SER A 307 -24.70 13.09 -18.96
C SER A 307 -24.63 14.58 -18.61
N ALA A 308 -23.66 15.29 -19.19
CA ALA A 308 -23.73 16.73 -19.30
C ALA A 308 -24.88 17.06 -20.27
N SER A 309 -26.02 17.53 -19.75
CA SER A 309 -27.10 18.07 -20.57
C SER A 309 -26.62 19.34 -21.26
N SER A 310 -26.40 19.25 -22.57
CA SER A 310 -26.13 20.38 -23.44
C SER A 310 -27.44 21.09 -23.79
N ILE A 311 -27.57 22.34 -23.38
CA ILE A 311 -28.55 23.29 -23.91
C ILE A 311 -28.06 23.70 -25.32
N PRO A 312 -28.89 23.64 -26.37
CA PRO A 312 -28.44 24.02 -27.71
C PRO A 312 -28.43 25.56 -27.84
N HIS A 313 -27.28 26.14 -28.15
CA HIS A 313 -27.17 27.53 -28.59
C HIS A 313 -26.79 27.57 -30.07
N GLN A 314 -27.65 28.21 -30.85
CA GLN A 314 -27.62 28.37 -32.30
C GLN A 314 -26.62 29.49 -32.69
N PRO A 315 -25.89 29.41 -33.82
CA PRO A 315 -24.89 30.41 -34.18
C PRO A 315 -25.37 31.42 -35.24
N GLN A 316 -24.97 32.70 -35.10
CA GLN A 316 -24.55 33.70 -36.11
C GLN A 316 -24.91 35.15 -35.70
N PRO A 317 -24.36 36.21 -36.34
CA PRO A 317 -22.97 36.43 -36.80
C PRO A 317 -22.41 37.82 -36.42
N ASP A 318 -21.16 38.05 -36.84
CA ASP A 318 -20.31 39.24 -36.76
C ASP A 318 -20.93 40.64 -36.79
N SER A 319 -20.32 41.59 -36.05
CA SER A 319 -19.78 42.83 -36.64
C SER A 319 -19.11 43.80 -35.64
N LEU A 320 -17.88 44.18 -36.01
CA LEU A 320 -17.29 45.54 -36.04
C LEU A 320 -16.67 46.20 -34.77
N THR A 321 -15.35 46.40 -34.92
CA THR A 321 -14.56 47.67 -34.84
C THR A 321 -13.99 48.24 -33.52
N LEU A 322 -12.64 48.22 -33.52
CA LEU A 322 -11.65 49.30 -33.34
C LEU A 322 -11.31 49.94 -31.96
N SER A 323 -9.98 50.09 -31.81
CA SER A 323 -9.20 51.12 -31.10
C SER A 323 -8.92 50.90 -29.61
N SER A 324 -7.68 50.56 -29.23
CA SER A 324 -6.50 51.44 -29.04
C SER A 324 -6.58 52.29 -27.76
N LEU A 325 -5.71 52.00 -26.78
CA LEU A 325 -4.71 52.92 -26.22
C LEU A 325 -3.88 52.22 -25.12
N THR A 326 -2.64 52.67 -24.98
CA THR A 326 -1.50 52.07 -24.25
C THR A 326 -1.42 52.58 -22.78
N PRO A 327 -0.29 52.47 -22.04
CA PRO A 327 -0.26 51.93 -20.68
C PRO A 327 -0.15 53.02 -19.60
N HIS A 328 -0.45 52.69 -18.34
CA HIS A 328 -0.08 53.55 -17.22
C HIS A 328 0.73 52.79 -16.17
N GLU A 329 1.90 53.36 -15.90
CA GLU A 329 2.95 52.94 -14.99
C GLU A 329 2.76 53.59 -13.61
N SER A 330 3.00 52.82 -12.53
CA SER A 330 3.52 53.15 -11.18
C SER A 330 2.85 54.25 -10.30
N PRO A 331 3.17 54.37 -8.97
CA PRO A 331 4.25 53.73 -8.22
C PRO A 331 3.88 53.07 -6.87
N SER A 332 4.89 52.33 -6.38
CA SER A 332 5.14 51.89 -4.99
C SER A 332 5.16 53.04 -3.97
N PRO A 333 5.10 52.73 -2.67
CA PRO A 333 6.18 53.22 -1.81
C PRO A 333 6.76 52.16 -0.87
N SER A 334 8.09 52.14 -0.82
CA SER A 334 8.90 51.59 0.27
C SER A 334 9.17 52.66 1.32
N ALA A 335 9.17 52.30 2.60
CA ALA A 335 10.10 52.81 3.63
C ALA A 335 9.88 52.03 4.95
N LEU A 336 10.92 51.34 5.47
CA LEU A 336 11.73 51.68 6.66
C LEU A 336 10.95 51.51 7.99
N ASN A 337 11.41 50.88 9.08
CA ASN A 337 12.70 50.45 9.61
C ASN A 337 12.39 49.47 10.78
N LEU A 338 13.34 48.61 11.16
CA LEU A 338 14.07 48.71 12.44
C LEU A 338 14.50 47.33 12.97
N ASP A 339 15.82 47.25 13.08
CA ASP A 339 16.68 46.33 13.83
C ASP A 339 16.19 46.08 15.27
N THR A 340 16.23 44.82 15.74
CA THR A 340 16.55 44.49 17.15
C THR A 340 16.91 43.01 17.26
N THR A 341 18.16 42.82 17.64
CA THR A 341 18.82 41.62 18.14
C THR A 341 18.23 41.17 19.48
N ALA A 342 17.92 39.88 19.66
CA ALA A 342 18.02 39.20 20.96
C ALA A 342 17.92 37.67 20.82
N VAL A 343 19.06 37.03 21.11
CA VAL A 343 19.20 35.64 21.50
C VAL A 343 18.66 35.47 22.93
N PRO A 344 18.07 34.32 23.27
CA PRO A 344 18.52 33.68 24.50
C PRO A 344 18.87 32.22 24.27
N THR A 345 20.13 31.94 24.59
CA THR A 345 20.69 30.64 24.95
C THR A 345 20.17 30.30 26.34
N GLU A 346 19.43 29.20 26.49
CA GLU A 346 19.34 28.51 27.78
C GLU A 346 19.74 27.04 27.62
N SER A 347 20.93 26.77 28.15
CA SER A 347 21.44 25.48 28.55
C SER A 347 20.74 25.01 29.82
N VAL A 348 20.15 23.81 29.81
CA VAL A 348 19.86 23.07 31.05
C VAL A 348 20.48 21.69 30.98
N THR A 349 21.44 21.48 31.88
CA THR A 349 22.13 20.23 32.17
C THR A 349 21.27 19.35 33.08
N SER A 350 21.55 18.05 33.00
CA SER A 350 20.86 16.87 33.53
C SER A 350 20.35 16.87 34.98
N SER A 351 19.34 16.02 35.20
CA SER A 351 19.24 15.18 36.41
C SER A 351 18.54 13.86 36.06
N ALA A 352 19.34 12.81 35.93
CA ALA A 352 18.86 11.44 35.83
C ALA A 352 18.49 10.94 37.23
N THR A 353 17.23 10.53 37.42
CA THR A 353 16.81 9.78 38.60
C THR A 353 16.51 8.36 38.13
N ALA A 354 17.37 7.41 38.52
CA ALA A 354 17.14 6.00 38.28
C ALA A 354 16.04 5.49 39.21
N LEU A 355 14.90 5.11 38.64
CA LEU A 355 13.91 4.27 39.33
C LEU A 355 14.08 2.83 38.86
N VAL A 356 14.66 2.01 39.74
CA VAL A 356 14.63 0.55 39.64
C VAL A 356 13.18 0.12 39.85
N THR A 357 12.55 -0.45 38.82
CA THR A 357 11.27 -1.14 38.97
C THR A 357 11.36 -2.50 38.26
N SER A 358 11.00 -3.52 39.02
CA SER A 358 11.12 -4.95 38.75
C SER A 358 10.39 -5.42 37.49
N VAL A 359 11.08 -6.29 36.75
CA VAL A 359 10.61 -7.08 35.60
C VAL A 359 9.46 -8.02 36.00
N PRO A 360 8.30 -7.99 35.33
CA PRO A 360 7.35 -9.10 35.36
C PRO A 360 7.81 -10.20 34.40
N GLN A 361 7.93 -11.42 34.92
CA GLN A 361 8.21 -12.64 34.18
C GLN A 361 7.18 -12.85 33.05
N GLY A 362 7.68 -13.25 31.87
CA GLY A 362 6.86 -13.56 30.70
C GLY A 362 5.93 -14.77 30.92
N PRO A 363 4.86 -14.89 30.12
CA PRO A 363 3.93 -16.01 30.23
C PRO A 363 4.59 -17.33 29.80
N GLN A 364 4.46 -18.35 30.66
CA GLN A 364 4.82 -19.74 30.37
C GLN A 364 4.00 -20.32 29.20
N PRO A 365 4.55 -21.29 28.45
CA PRO A 365 3.84 -21.95 27.36
C PRO A 365 2.74 -22.88 27.89
N THR A 366 1.50 -22.61 27.51
CA THR A 366 0.36 -23.52 27.72
C THR A 366 0.44 -24.67 26.70
N SER A 367 0.63 -25.90 27.18
CA SER A 367 0.54 -27.10 26.36
C SER A 367 -0.87 -27.24 25.76
N THR A 368 -0.97 -27.20 24.43
CA THR A 368 -2.21 -27.46 23.69
C THR A 368 -2.24 -28.93 23.28
N LEU A 369 -3.28 -29.65 23.68
CA LEU A 369 -3.56 -31.02 23.24
C LEU A 369 -4.02 -31.00 21.78
N TYR A 370 -3.36 -31.79 20.92
CA TYR A 370 -3.86 -32.11 19.58
C TYR A 370 -4.76 -33.35 19.65
N LEU A 371 -6.06 -33.16 19.39
CA LEU A 371 -6.98 -34.24 19.04
C LEU A 371 -6.96 -34.40 17.52
N THR A 372 -6.34 -35.46 17.02
CA THR A 372 -6.39 -35.82 15.60
C THR A 372 -7.72 -36.52 15.32
N SER A 373 -8.67 -35.79 14.74
CA SER A 373 -9.85 -36.36 14.11
C SER A 373 -9.57 -36.53 12.61
N THR A 374 -9.59 -37.76 12.12
CA THR A 374 -9.60 -38.06 10.69
C THR A 374 -10.91 -37.58 10.08
N GLN A 375 -10.90 -36.44 9.37
CA GLN A 375 -12.00 -36.06 8.50
C GLN A 375 -11.62 -36.26 7.04
N VAL A 376 -12.49 -37.00 6.35
CA VAL A 376 -12.47 -37.24 4.91
C VAL A 376 -12.66 -35.90 4.20
N VAL A 377 -11.67 -35.49 3.39
CA VAL A 377 -11.81 -34.35 2.47
C VAL A 377 -12.54 -34.83 1.22
N ARG A 378 -13.75 -34.35 0.98
CA ARG A 378 -14.43 -34.48 -0.32
C ARG A 378 -14.08 -33.26 -1.17
N ILE A 379 -13.39 -33.48 -2.28
CA ILE A 379 -13.15 -32.44 -3.29
C ILE A 379 -14.27 -32.57 -4.34
N LEU A 380 -15.11 -31.54 -4.46
CA LEU A 380 -16.10 -31.40 -5.52
C LEU A 380 -15.52 -30.46 -6.57
N THR A 381 -15.12 -31.02 -7.71
CA THR A 381 -14.75 -30.23 -8.89
C THR A 381 -15.99 -30.13 -9.77
N VAL A 382 -16.50 -28.91 -9.96
CA VAL A 382 -17.58 -28.63 -10.91
C VAL A 382 -16.95 -28.17 -12.21
N THR A 383 -17.03 -29.02 -13.23
CA THR A 383 -16.92 -28.62 -14.64
C THR A 383 -18.22 -29.05 -15.31
N GLU A 384 -18.78 -28.17 -16.13
CA GLU A 384 -20.12 -28.33 -16.67
C GLU A 384 -20.31 -29.64 -17.47
N TRP A 385 -21.51 -30.24 -17.28
CA TRP A 385 -22.19 -31.32 -18.01
C TRP A 385 -21.58 -32.75 -17.97
N LEU A 386 -22.35 -33.63 -17.30
CA LEU A 386 -22.30 -35.12 -17.20
C LEU A 386 -21.32 -35.74 -16.18
N THR A 387 -21.92 -36.31 -15.12
CA THR A 387 -21.27 -37.00 -14.00
C THR A 387 -21.05 -38.49 -14.29
N THR A 388 -19.82 -38.97 -14.10
CA THR A 388 -19.53 -40.40 -13.85
C THR A 388 -18.52 -40.52 -12.71
N GLU A 389 -18.87 -41.25 -11.65
CA GLU A 389 -18.00 -41.49 -10.50
C GLU A 389 -16.87 -42.48 -10.85
N LYS A 390 -15.63 -42.15 -10.46
CA LYS A 390 -14.53 -43.11 -10.40
C LYS A 390 -13.76 -42.94 -9.08
N VAL A 391 -13.81 -43.96 -8.24
CA VAL A 391 -13.08 -44.04 -6.97
C VAL A 391 -11.66 -44.54 -7.25
N ILE A 392 -10.64 -43.85 -6.72
CA ILE A 392 -9.25 -44.33 -6.70
C ILE A 392 -8.79 -44.35 -5.25
N GLU A 393 -8.57 -45.55 -4.70
CA GLU A 393 -7.90 -45.74 -3.42
C GLU A 393 -6.38 -45.78 -3.63
N LYS A 394 -5.62 -45.05 -2.81
CA LYS A 394 -4.16 -45.15 -2.78
C LYS A 394 -3.68 -45.32 -1.34
N THR A 395 -3.23 -46.53 -1.01
CA THR A 395 -2.62 -46.88 0.27
C THR A 395 -1.15 -46.44 0.28
N VAL A 396 -0.73 -45.69 1.30
CA VAL A 396 0.69 -45.36 1.54
C VAL A 396 1.17 -46.12 2.76
N THR A 397 2.17 -46.98 2.59
CA THR A 397 2.84 -47.71 3.68
C THR A 397 4.06 -46.91 4.14
N VAL A 398 4.13 -46.59 5.44
CA VAL A 398 5.32 -45.97 6.06
C VAL A 398 6.07 -47.04 6.86
N THR A 399 7.34 -47.26 6.51
CA THR A 399 8.25 -48.15 7.26
C THR A 399 9.09 -47.31 8.23
N ALA A 400 8.99 -47.60 9.53
CA ALA A 400 9.80 -46.97 10.57
C ALA A 400 11.11 -47.76 10.79
N GLY A 401 12.26 -47.09 10.66
CA GLY A 401 13.58 -47.64 11.00
C GLY A 401 13.89 -47.45 12.49
N GLY A 402 14.05 -48.56 13.23
CA GLY A 402 14.43 -48.55 14.64
C GLY A 402 15.95 -48.56 14.84
N SER A 403 16.43 -47.79 15.81
CA SER A 403 17.81 -47.86 16.31
C SER A 403 17.81 -48.51 17.70
N ALA A 404 18.48 -49.64 17.84
CA ALA A 404 18.58 -50.42 19.08
C ALA A 404 19.71 -49.90 19.99
N ALA A 405 19.45 -49.85 21.29
CA ALA A 405 20.42 -49.54 22.33
C ALA A 405 20.95 -50.82 22.99
N THR A 406 22.26 -50.92 23.18
CA THR A 406 22.96 -52.03 23.83
C THR A 406 23.09 -51.80 25.34
N PRO A 407 22.89 -52.80 26.22
CA PRO A 407 23.01 -52.63 27.67
C PRO A 407 24.43 -53.00 28.16
N VAL A 408 24.97 -52.25 29.13
CA VAL A 408 26.14 -52.68 29.91
C VAL A 408 25.93 -52.45 31.41
N SER A 409 26.20 -53.54 32.13
CA SER A 409 26.10 -53.79 33.57
C SER A 409 27.09 -52.99 34.43
N ARG A 410 26.74 -52.78 35.72
CA ARG A 410 27.51 -52.06 36.75
C ARG A 410 28.40 -52.98 37.62
N HIS A 411 29.46 -52.34 38.13
CA HIS A 411 30.35 -52.68 39.29
C HIS A 411 31.47 -53.72 39.03
N ARG A 412 32.73 -53.58 39.48
CA ARG A 412 33.32 -53.04 40.73
C ARG A 412 34.73 -52.45 40.53
N LEU A 413 35.11 -51.53 41.42
CA LEU A 413 36.48 -51.12 41.75
C LEU A 413 37.34 -52.30 42.26
N ALA A 414 38.63 -52.30 41.89
CA ALA A 414 39.71 -52.72 42.78
C ALA A 414 41.00 -51.92 42.48
N ARG A 415 41.61 -51.40 43.55
CA ARG A 415 42.86 -50.62 43.60
C ARG A 415 44.09 -51.55 43.66
N ARG A 416 45.27 -50.96 43.36
CA ARG A 416 46.61 -51.18 43.97
C ARG A 416 47.32 -52.49 43.53
N ARG A 417 48.64 -52.62 43.32
CA ARG A 417 49.90 -51.95 43.74
C ARG A 417 51.03 -52.32 42.72
N TRP A 418 51.94 -51.40 42.39
CA TRP A 418 53.39 -51.32 42.74
C TRP A 418 54.41 -52.15 41.92
N ARG A 419 55.51 -51.44 41.57
CA ARG A 419 56.92 -51.85 41.32
C ARG A 419 57.15 -52.64 40.02
N GLU A 420 58.20 -52.37 39.23
CA GLU A 420 59.48 -51.69 39.47
C GLU A 420 59.79 -50.60 38.44
#